data_AF-A0A432Z710-F1
#
_entry.id   AF-A0A432Z710-F1
#
_cell.length_a   1.000
_cell.length_b   1.000
_cell.length_c   1.000
_cell.angle_alpha   90.00
_cell.angle_beta   90.00
_cell.angle_gamma   90.00
#
_symmetry.space_group_name_H-M   'P 1'
#
loop_
_entity.id
_entity.type
_entity.pdbx_description
1 polymer ?
#
loop_
_entity_poly.entity_id
_entity_poly.type
_entity_poly.pdbx_seq_one_letter_code
_entity_poly.pdbx_strand_id
1 'polypeptide(L)'
;MASLNLINWRQPGFRHQLAIQKKWLGYCVLCITLIGIVYSVSYQPLVKPLQQAVLTNQARLEHLAALEQRYQQAANALKQQQQTEQANRQQISVLQHFISLNTATIEDLQLQDLTWLPGELKITGTYQAIGSVKSLAASLRDAWQDSVVNVDFPRNGYFSMIQRDEPSQ
;
A
#
# COMPACT_ATOMS: atom_id res chain seq x y z
N MET A 1 -65.53 -51.25 -21.11
CA MET A 1 -65.76 -50.39 -22.29
C MET A 1 -66.07 -48.98 -21.80
N ALA A 2 -65.12 -48.06 -21.94
CA ALA A 2 -65.29 -46.68 -21.50
C ALA A 2 -66.13 -45.93 -22.56
N SER A 3 -67.38 -45.60 -22.24
CA SER A 3 -68.16 -44.67 -23.05
C SER A 3 -67.56 -43.28 -22.87
N LEU A 4 -66.82 -42.79 -23.88
CA LEU A 4 -66.54 -41.36 -24.01
C LEU A 4 -67.89 -40.66 -24.09
N ASN A 5 -68.29 -40.03 -22.99
CA ASN A 5 -69.48 -39.21 -22.91
C ASN A 5 -69.18 -37.92 -23.69
N LEU A 6 -69.42 -37.97 -25.01
CA LEU A 6 -69.37 -36.79 -25.87
C LEU A 6 -70.48 -35.86 -25.42
N ILE A 7 -70.11 -34.93 -24.53
CA ILE A 7 -70.92 -33.80 -24.09
C ILE A 7 -71.64 -33.24 -25.31
N ASN A 8 -72.97 -33.22 -25.28
CA ASN A 8 -73.76 -32.80 -26.44
C ASN A 8 -73.77 -31.26 -26.53
N TRP A 9 -72.72 -30.70 -27.15
CA TRP A 9 -72.42 -29.26 -27.26
C TRP A 9 -73.51 -28.40 -27.94
N ARG A 10 -74.57 -29.04 -28.48
CA ARG A 10 -75.70 -28.37 -29.13
C ARG A 10 -76.89 -28.11 -28.19
N GLN A 11 -76.86 -28.57 -26.94
CA GLN A 11 -77.93 -28.24 -25.99
C GLN A 11 -77.89 -26.75 -25.60
N PRO A 12 -79.01 -26.01 -25.73
CA PRO A 12 -79.05 -24.57 -25.51
C PRO A 12 -78.70 -24.17 -24.07
N GLY A 13 -79.00 -25.02 -23.07
CA GLY A 13 -78.61 -24.80 -21.67
C GLY A 13 -77.10 -24.88 -21.41
N PHE A 14 -76.38 -25.73 -22.16
CA PHE A 14 -74.94 -25.95 -21.95
C PHE A 14 -74.10 -24.75 -22.41
N ARG A 15 -74.53 -24.05 -23.48
CA ARG A 15 -73.89 -22.81 -23.94
C ARG A 15 -73.98 -21.70 -22.91
N HIS A 16 -75.11 -21.61 -22.21
CA HIS A 16 -75.30 -20.60 -21.18
C HIS A 16 -74.46 -20.89 -19.93
N GLN A 17 -74.38 -22.16 -19.50
CA GLN A 17 -73.52 -22.58 -18.39
C GLN A 17 -72.03 -22.38 -18.70
N LEU A 18 -71.59 -22.69 -19.92
CA LEU A 18 -70.20 -22.48 -20.35
C LEU A 18 -69.84 -20.99 -20.42
N ALA A 19 -70.77 -20.13 -20.84
CA ALA A 19 -70.58 -18.67 -20.85
C ALA A 19 -70.46 -18.10 -19.42
N ILE A 20 -71.24 -18.61 -18.47
CA ILE A 20 -71.16 -18.22 -17.06
C ILE A 20 -69.83 -18.68 -16.45
N GLN A 21 -69.42 -19.93 -16.67
CA GLN A 21 -68.14 -20.44 -16.16
C GLN A 21 -66.94 -19.68 -16.74
N LYS A 22 -66.95 -19.32 -18.02
CA LYS A 22 -65.90 -18.48 -18.63
C LYS A 22 -65.79 -17.10 -17.96
N LYS A 23 -66.92 -16.49 -17.60
CA LYS A 23 -66.93 -15.21 -16.87
C LYS A 23 -66.33 -15.37 -15.47
N TRP A 24 -66.72 -16.41 -14.73
CA TRP A 24 -66.16 -16.70 -13.40
C TRP A 24 -64.66 -16.94 -13.44
N LEU A 25 -64.18 -17.71 -14.41
CA LEU A 25 -62.75 -17.98 -14.58
C LEU A 25 -61.99 -16.69 -14.91
N GLY A 26 -62.57 -15.82 -15.74
CA GLY A 26 -62.06 -14.47 -16.00
C GLY A 26 -61.98 -13.61 -14.73
N TYR A 27 -63.01 -13.62 -13.89
CA TYR A 27 -63.00 -12.91 -12.61
C TYR A 27 -61.93 -13.45 -11.65
N CYS A 28 -61.78 -14.77 -11.53
CA CYS A 28 -60.75 -15.37 -10.68
C CYS A 28 -59.33 -14.98 -11.13
N VAL A 29 -59.05 -15.04 -12.44
CA VAL A 29 -57.75 -14.60 -12.99
C VAL A 29 -57.53 -13.12 -12.70
N LEU A 30 -58.54 -12.28 -12.89
CA LEU A 30 -58.44 -10.85 -12.64
C LEU A 30 -58.18 -10.54 -11.15
N CYS A 31 -58.85 -11.23 -10.23
CA CYS A 31 -58.57 -11.12 -8.79
C CYS A 31 -57.14 -11.51 -8.43
N ILE A 32 -56.62 -12.61 -8.97
CA ILE A 32 -55.24 -13.05 -8.71
C ILE A 32 -54.23 -12.01 -9.23
N THR A 33 -54.46 -11.47 -10.44
CA THR A 33 -53.59 -10.43 -11.00
C THR A 33 -53.62 -9.14 -10.18
N LEU A 34 -54.81 -8.72 -9.70
CA LEU A 34 -54.93 -7.54 -8.83
C LEU A 34 -54.20 -7.74 -7.50
N ILE A 35 -54.30 -8.92 -6.88
CA ILE A 35 -53.58 -9.23 -5.63
C ILE A 35 -52.06 -9.19 -5.87
N GLY A 36 -51.58 -9.78 -6.98
CA GLY A 36 -50.16 -9.73 -7.34
C GLY A 36 -49.64 -8.30 -7.58
N ILE A 37 -50.45 -7.45 -8.24
CA ILE A 37 -50.13 -6.03 -8.45
C ILE A 37 -50.08 -5.30 -7.11
N VAL A 38 -51.09 -5.44 -6.25
CA VAL A 38 -51.12 -4.80 -4.91
C VAL A 38 -49.91 -5.23 -4.08
N TYR A 39 -49.60 -6.53 -4.05
CA TYR A 39 -48.43 -7.04 -3.35
C TYR A 39 -47.12 -6.42 -3.89
N SER A 40 -46.97 -6.35 -5.22
CA SER A 40 -45.79 -5.74 -5.84
C SER A 40 -45.67 -4.24 -5.53
N VAL A 41 -46.78 -3.50 -5.55
CA VAL A 41 -46.82 -2.05 -5.28
C VAL A 41 -46.55 -1.75 -3.81
N SER A 42 -47.06 -2.57 -2.88
CA SER A 42 -46.87 -2.35 -1.44
C SER A 42 -45.48 -2.77 -0.94
N TYR A 43 -44.89 -3.85 -1.45
CA TYR A 43 -43.64 -4.39 -0.92
C TYR A 43 -42.37 -3.97 -1.67
N GLN A 44 -42.41 -3.74 -2.99
CA GLN A 44 -41.23 -3.26 -3.72
C GLN A 44 -40.64 -1.93 -3.20
N PRO A 45 -41.43 -0.93 -2.74
CA PRO A 45 -40.85 0.32 -2.26
C PRO A 45 -40.10 0.18 -0.93
N LEU A 46 -40.32 -0.89 -0.15
CA LEU A 46 -39.58 -1.13 1.10
C LEU A 46 -38.26 -1.88 0.89
N VAL A 47 -38.18 -2.78 -0.10
CA VAL A 47 -37.00 -3.64 -0.31
C VAL A 47 -35.86 -2.89 -1.01
N LYS A 48 -36.18 -2.01 -1.97
CA LYS A 48 -35.19 -1.22 -2.72
C LYS A 48 -34.30 -0.32 -1.83
N PRO A 49 -34.85 0.49 -0.89
CA PRO A 49 -34.01 1.34 -0.03
C PRO A 49 -33.18 0.51 0.96
N LEU A 50 -33.69 -0.63 1.44
CA LEU A 50 -32.94 -1.53 2.31
C LEU A 50 -31.73 -2.15 1.59
N GLN A 51 -31.89 -2.60 0.35
CA GLN A 51 -30.77 -3.08 -0.46
C GLN A 51 -29.73 -1.99 -0.72
N GLN A 52 -30.16 -0.76 -1.01
CA GLN A 52 -29.24 0.37 -1.18
C GLN A 52 -28.51 0.71 0.12
N ALA A 53 -29.18 0.66 1.27
CA ALA A 53 -28.57 0.86 2.57
C ALA A 53 -27.51 -0.22 2.88
N VAL A 54 -27.77 -1.48 2.53
CA VAL A 54 -26.80 -2.57 2.73
C VAL A 54 -25.57 -2.38 1.85
N LEU A 55 -25.76 -2.08 0.56
CA LEU A 55 -24.65 -1.86 -0.38
C LEU A 55 -23.80 -0.64 0.01
N THR A 56 -24.43 0.45 0.45
CA THR A 56 -23.71 1.65 0.89
C THR A 56 -22.95 1.42 2.19
N ASN A 57 -23.51 0.65 3.13
CA ASN A 57 -22.80 0.27 4.36
C ASN A 57 -21.63 -0.68 4.08
N GLN A 58 -21.78 -1.63 3.15
CA GLN A 58 -20.66 -2.49 2.71
C GLN A 58 -19.54 -1.67 2.07
N ALA A 59 -19.86 -0.77 1.14
CA ALA A 59 -18.86 0.10 0.51
C ALA A 59 -18.14 1.00 1.54
N ARG A 60 -18.86 1.50 2.55
CA ARG A 60 -18.25 2.25 3.67
C ARG A 60 -17.31 1.39 4.51
N LEU A 61 -17.68 0.15 4.81
CA LEU A 61 -16.83 -0.77 5.57
C LEU A 61 -15.56 -1.13 4.80
N GLU A 62 -15.67 -1.40 3.49
CA GLU A 62 -14.52 -1.65 2.63
C GLU A 62 -13.59 -0.44 2.56
N HIS A 63 -14.15 0.77 2.44
CA HIS A 63 -13.35 1.99 2.43
C HIS A 63 -12.62 2.22 3.76
N LEU A 64 -13.26 1.91 4.89
CA LEU A 64 -12.63 2.00 6.22
C LEU A 64 -11.50 0.95 6.37
N ALA A 65 -11.73 -0.28 5.93
CA ALA A 65 -10.71 -1.33 5.94
C ALA A 65 -9.50 -0.97 5.05
N ALA A 66 -9.76 -0.41 3.87
CA ALA A 66 -8.70 0.07 2.96
C ALA A 66 -7.89 1.22 3.57
N LEU A 67 -8.54 2.14 4.29
CA LEU A 67 -7.84 3.20 5.02
C LEU A 67 -6.98 2.62 6.14
N GLU A 68 -7.49 1.69 6.94
CA GLU A 68 -6.74 1.05 8.01
C GLU A 68 -5.49 0.33 7.47
N GLN A 69 -5.60 -0.39 6.36
CA GLN A 69 -4.46 -1.01 5.69
C GLN A 69 -3.41 0.02 5.25
N ARG A 70 -3.83 1.16 4.68
CA ARG A 70 -2.91 2.24 4.30
C ARG A 70 -2.19 2.83 5.50
N TYR A 71 -2.90 3.02 6.63
CA TYR A 71 -2.28 3.48 7.87
C TYR A 71 -1.26 2.48 8.40
N GLN A 72 -1.57 1.17 8.38
CA GLN A 72 -0.64 0.13 8.80
C GLN A 72 0.60 0.07 7.90
N GLN A 73 0.43 0.18 6.58
CA GLN A 73 1.54 0.24 5.63
C GLN A 73 2.44 1.47 5.89
N ALA A 74 1.84 2.64 6.09
CA ALA A 74 2.58 3.86 6.42
C ALA A 74 3.33 3.74 7.76
N ALA A 75 2.70 3.16 8.78
CA ALA A 75 3.33 2.93 10.08
C ALA A 75 4.51 1.95 9.99
N ASN A 76 4.38 0.89 9.19
CA ASN A 76 5.45 -0.07 8.97
C ASN A 76 6.62 0.56 8.20
N ALA A 77 6.34 1.34 7.16
CA ALA A 77 7.36 2.08 6.42
C ALA A 77 8.11 3.06 7.34
N LEU A 78 7.39 3.76 8.22
CA LEU A 78 8.00 4.70 9.16
C LEU A 78 8.88 3.99 10.21
N LYS A 79 8.46 2.82 10.70
CA LYS A 79 9.30 1.98 11.57
C LYS A 79 10.57 1.50 10.86
N GLN A 80 10.47 1.06 9.61
CA GLN A 80 11.64 0.65 8.82
C GLN A 80 12.60 1.83 8.61
N GLN A 81 12.06 3.02 8.32
CA GLN A 81 12.87 4.22 8.19
C GLN A 81 13.59 4.55 9.51
N GLN A 82 12.89 4.50 10.64
CA GLN A 82 13.52 4.73 11.95
C GLN A 82 14.60 3.71 12.29
N GLN A 83 14.39 2.43 11.99
CA GLN A 83 15.41 1.39 12.20
C GLN A 83 16.63 1.61 11.32
N THR A 84 16.42 1.99 10.07
CA THR A 84 17.50 2.33 9.13
C THR A 84 18.27 3.56 9.60
N GLU A 85 17.58 4.61 10.07
CA GLU A 85 18.21 5.80 10.63
C GLU A 85 19.00 5.49 11.91
N GLN A 86 18.47 4.62 12.79
CA GLN A 86 19.19 4.19 14.00
C GLN A 86 20.45 3.38 13.66
N ALA A 87 20.35 2.44 12.70
CA ALA A 87 21.50 1.69 12.21
C ALA A 87 22.56 2.63 11.60
N ASN A 88 22.14 3.58 10.75
CA ASN A 88 23.02 4.59 10.17
C ASN A 88 23.71 5.44 11.24
N ARG A 89 22.98 5.88 12.29
CA ARG A 89 23.59 6.63 13.41
C ARG A 89 24.64 5.82 14.16
N GLN A 90 24.39 4.54 14.42
CA GLN A 90 25.35 3.66 15.07
C GLN A 90 26.61 3.48 14.21
N GLN A 91 26.42 3.25 12.91
CA GLN A 91 27.53 3.13 11.95
C GLN A 91 28.37 4.42 11.92
N ILE A 92 27.72 5.58 11.80
CA ILE A 92 28.38 6.90 11.85
C ILE A 92 29.21 7.07 13.13
N SER A 93 28.67 6.69 14.30
CA SER A 93 29.37 6.79 15.57
C SER A 93 30.64 5.93 15.63
N VAL A 94 30.58 4.69 15.12
CA VAL A 94 31.73 3.79 15.06
C VAL A 94 32.82 4.36 14.16
N LEU A 95 32.42 4.93 13.03
CA LEU A 95 33.34 5.47 12.04
C LEU A 95 34.00 6.77 12.49
N GLN A 96 33.25 7.64 13.16
CA GLN A 96 33.83 8.80 13.82
C GLN A 96 34.88 8.39 14.85
N HIS A 97 34.61 7.32 15.61
CA HIS A 97 35.58 6.80 16.56
C HIS A 97 36.81 6.20 15.87
N PHE A 98 36.63 5.41 14.81
CA PHE A 98 37.73 4.88 14.00
C PHE A 98 38.63 5.96 13.42
N ILE A 99 38.03 7.03 12.86
CA ILE A 99 38.77 8.16 12.30
C ILE A 99 39.53 8.89 13.40
N SER A 100 38.90 9.12 14.56
CA SER A 100 39.57 9.75 15.70
C SER A 100 40.80 8.95 16.16
N LEU A 101 40.70 7.61 16.23
CA LEU A 101 41.79 6.72 16.59
C LEU A 101 42.92 6.76 15.56
N ASN A 102 42.60 6.68 14.26
CA ASN A 102 43.60 6.76 13.20
C ASN A 102 44.34 8.10 13.20
N THR A 103 43.64 9.20 13.45
CA THR A 103 44.29 10.51 13.53
C THR A 103 45.11 10.70 14.79
N ALA A 104 44.74 10.07 15.90
CA ALA A 104 45.59 10.05 17.10
C ALA A 104 46.88 9.25 16.87
N THR A 105 46.85 8.22 16.01
CA THR A 105 48.05 7.45 15.66
C THR A 105 48.94 8.10 14.60
N ILE A 106 48.43 9.08 13.84
CA ILE A 106 49.17 9.74 12.77
C ILE A 106 49.47 11.19 13.20
N GLU A 107 50.64 11.40 13.80
CA GLU A 107 51.04 12.68 14.43
C GLU A 107 51.03 13.89 13.46
N ASP A 108 51.14 13.64 12.16
CA ASP A 108 51.21 14.66 11.10
C ASP A 108 49.85 15.11 10.55
N LEU A 109 48.73 14.66 11.13
CA LEU A 109 47.37 14.93 10.68
C LEU A 109 46.56 15.65 11.76
N GLN A 110 45.85 16.71 11.37
CA GLN A 110 44.91 17.39 12.24
C GLN A 110 43.57 17.57 11.52
N LEU A 111 42.53 16.91 12.03
CA LEU A 111 41.18 17.04 11.49
C LEU A 111 40.55 18.36 11.89
N GLN A 112 39.89 19.02 10.93
CA GLN A 112 39.08 20.21 11.17
C GLN A 112 37.59 19.90 11.13
N ASP A 113 37.15 19.15 10.13
CA ASP A 113 35.72 18.87 9.96
C ASP A 113 35.49 17.47 9.39
N LEU A 114 34.37 16.89 9.81
CA LEU A 114 33.93 15.57 9.44
C LEU A 114 32.41 15.61 9.22
N THR A 115 32.01 15.65 7.96
CA THR A 115 30.61 15.79 7.54
C THR A 115 30.10 14.50 6.93
N TRP A 116 28.99 13.99 7.48
CA TRP A 116 28.26 12.85 6.93
C TRP A 116 27.13 13.32 6.03
N LEU A 117 27.17 12.90 4.77
CA LEU A 117 26.12 13.06 3.79
C LEU A 117 25.51 11.67 3.49
N PRO A 118 24.28 11.59 2.95
CA PRO A 118 23.69 10.30 2.59
C PRO A 118 24.57 9.55 1.58
N GLY A 119 25.24 8.46 2.02
CA GLY A 119 26.15 7.65 1.21
C GLY A 119 27.52 8.29 0.91
N GLU A 120 27.86 9.41 1.56
CA GLU A 120 29.15 10.09 1.37
C GLU A 120 29.70 10.60 2.72
N LEU A 121 30.96 10.30 3.00
CA LEU A 121 31.71 10.89 4.11
C LEU A 121 32.72 11.89 3.57
N LYS A 122 32.63 13.14 4.04
CA LYS A 122 33.61 14.18 3.77
C LYS A 122 34.46 14.47 5.00
N ILE A 123 35.77 14.38 4.84
CA ILE A 123 36.77 14.63 5.87
C ILE A 123 37.65 15.78 5.41
N THR A 124 37.86 16.79 6.24
CA THR A 124 38.80 17.88 5.94
C THR A 124 39.72 18.15 7.12
N GLY A 125 40.94 18.58 6.82
CA GLY A 125 41.93 18.85 7.84
C GLY A 125 43.22 19.43 7.28
N THR A 126 44.20 19.57 8.17
CA THR A 126 45.57 19.96 7.83
C THR A 126 46.51 18.77 7.94
N TYR A 127 47.60 18.82 7.18
CA TYR A 127 48.62 17.78 7.16
C TYR A 127 50.02 18.38 7.10
N GLN A 128 51.00 17.70 7.70
CA GLN A 128 52.42 18.03 7.55
C GLN A 128 53.08 17.22 6.43
N ALA A 129 52.68 15.95 6.26
CA ALA A 129 53.18 15.06 5.22
C ALA A 129 52.05 14.45 4.37
N ILE A 130 52.20 14.49 3.04
CA ILE A 130 51.23 13.90 2.10
C ILE A 130 51.08 12.38 2.32
N GLY A 131 52.17 11.71 2.73
CA GLY A 131 52.17 10.28 3.04
C GLY A 131 51.18 9.91 4.14
N SER A 132 51.03 10.77 5.14
CA SER A 132 50.10 10.60 6.27
C SER A 132 48.65 10.62 5.78
N VAL A 133 48.29 11.54 4.89
CA VAL A 133 46.95 11.60 4.27
C VAL A 133 46.67 10.35 3.43
N LYS A 134 47.65 9.85 2.68
CA LYS A 134 47.53 8.61 1.91
C LYS A 134 47.37 7.38 2.80
N SER A 135 48.07 7.32 3.93
CA SER A 135 47.93 6.25 4.91
C SER A 135 46.53 6.24 5.50
N LEU A 136 45.98 7.40 5.87
CA LEU A 136 44.61 7.51 6.34
C LEU A 136 43.61 7.04 5.26
N ALA A 137 43.82 7.44 4.00
CA ALA A 137 42.96 7.01 2.89
C ALA A 137 43.00 5.49 2.67
N ALA A 138 44.18 4.86 2.83
CA ALA A 138 44.33 3.41 2.75
C ALA A 138 43.64 2.70 3.91
N SER A 139 43.84 3.16 5.16
CA SER A 139 43.16 2.60 6.33
C SER A 139 41.63 2.70 6.22
N LEU A 140 41.12 3.80 5.67
CA LEU A 140 39.68 3.98 5.44
C LEU A 140 39.16 3.05 4.35
N ARG A 141 39.91 2.87 3.26
CA ARG A 141 39.57 1.90 2.21
C ARG A 141 39.57 0.46 2.73
N ASP A 142 40.52 0.10 3.59
CA ASP A 142 40.60 -1.26 4.17
C ASP A 142 39.46 -1.50 5.17
N ALA A 143 39.07 -0.48 5.94
CA ALA A 143 37.94 -0.54 6.86
C ALA A 143 36.59 -0.59 6.14
N TRP A 144 36.51 0.00 4.94
CA TRP A 144 35.34 -0.03 4.06
C TRP A 144 35.65 -0.73 2.75
N GLN A 145 35.64 -2.06 2.80
CA GLN A 145 35.53 -2.93 1.63
C GLN A 145 34.35 -2.40 0.78
N ASP A 146 34.62 -2.02 -0.48
CA ASP A 146 33.67 -1.44 -1.46
C ASP A 146 33.47 0.09 -1.44
N SER A 147 34.38 0.84 -0.82
CA SER A 147 34.35 2.32 -0.87
C SER A 147 35.38 2.96 -1.80
N VAL A 148 34.95 3.99 -2.54
CA VAL A 148 35.87 4.84 -3.32
C VAL A 148 36.26 6.03 -2.45
N VAL A 149 37.54 6.06 -2.05
CA VAL A 149 38.14 7.17 -1.31
C VAL A 149 38.92 8.06 -2.27
N ASN A 150 38.41 9.27 -2.51
CA ASN A 150 39.07 10.32 -3.28
C ASN A 150 39.74 11.32 -2.34
N VAL A 151 40.99 11.68 -2.64
CA VAL A 151 41.79 12.61 -1.83
C VAL A 151 42.19 13.80 -2.69
N ASP A 152 41.80 14.98 -2.24
CA ASP A 152 42.12 16.26 -2.85
C ASP A 152 42.96 17.13 -1.93
N PHE A 153 43.85 17.92 -2.53
CA PHE A 153 44.73 18.85 -1.83
C PHE A 153 44.43 20.27 -2.30
N PRO A 154 43.36 20.92 -1.78
CA PRO A 154 42.89 22.21 -2.29
C PRO A 154 43.90 23.35 -2.09
N ARG A 155 44.79 23.24 -1.09
CA ARG A 155 45.87 24.19 -0.82
C ARG A 155 46.96 23.55 0.04
N ASN A 156 48.16 24.14 0.05
CA ASN A 156 49.30 23.63 0.82
C ASN A 156 48.95 23.45 2.30
N GLY A 157 49.25 22.26 2.83
CA GLY A 157 48.98 21.91 4.22
C GLY A 157 47.52 21.59 4.54
N TYR A 158 46.61 21.53 3.56
CA TYR A 158 45.20 21.18 3.74
C TYR A 158 44.76 20.03 2.82
N PHE A 159 43.99 19.09 3.35
CA PHE A 159 43.41 17.99 2.60
C PHE A 159 41.89 17.96 2.72
N SER A 160 41.24 17.45 1.67
CA SER A 160 39.84 17.08 1.64
C SER A 160 39.75 15.65 1.13
N MET A 161 39.05 14.80 1.85
CA MET A 161 38.84 13.40 1.48
C MET A 161 37.35 13.15 1.40
N ILE A 162 36.93 12.51 0.31
CA ILE A 162 35.54 12.14 0.08
C ILE A 162 35.52 10.63 -0.11
N GLN A 163 34.83 9.94 0.80
CA GLN A 163 34.47 8.55 0.64
C GLN A 163 33.03 8.46 0.16
N ARG A 164 32.79 7.70 -0.90
CA ARG A 164 31.44 7.36 -1.37
C ARG A 164 31.25 5.85 -1.34
N ASP A 165 30.04 5.44 -0.98
CA ASP A 165 29.60 4.06 -1.17
C ASP A 165 29.42 3.83 -2.67
N GLU A 166 30.04 2.79 -3.21
CA GLU A 166 29.82 2.42 -4.60
C GLU A 166 28.36 1.93 -4.74
N PRO A 167 27.55 2.46 -5.67
CA PRO A 167 26.21 1.95 -5.86
C PRO A 167 26.31 0.49 -6.30
N SER A 168 25.83 -0.41 -5.47
CA SER A 168 25.70 -1.83 -5.78
C SER A 168 24.89 -1.93 -7.09
N GLN A 169 25.53 -2.38 -8.16
CA GLN A 169 24.87 -2.65 -9.45
C GLN A 169 23.94 -3.86 -9.36
#